data_AF-A0A1V1PE18-F1
#
_entry.id   AF-A0A1V1PE18-F1
#
_cell.length_a   1.000
_cell.length_b   1.000
_cell.length_c   1.000
_cell.angle_alpha   90.00
_cell.angle_beta   90.00
_cell.angle_gamma   90.00
#
_symmetry.space_group_name_H-M   'P 1'
#
loop_
_entity.id
_entity.type
_entity.pdbx_description
1 polymer ?
#
loop_
_entity_poly.entity_id
_entity_poly.type
_entity_poly.pdbx_seq_one_letter_code
_entity_poly.pdbx_strand_id
1 'polypeptide(L)'
;MGDHQSRDHSFNLINSIYGAQMLFVASGTLVLIPLFTHFDLNVTLFTAGLGTLIFQAMTHGQIPVFLAPSIIYIAPIIYSVKTWGIPGTLCGLAVAGCLYIIVSAIIQIHSAQIIERLFPPLVTGPMIMILGLSQVPMAGHLVMGKSFDGITQLIPQYSAVTIAIVTLSVTVLVSILGNGICRMIPILCGIAAGYLFSLCLGIVNFSPLYQAQWIAIPKFVMPQWHFDAICYMLPAAFISIMTHLGDILAIGSITNNNYLKSPGIHWTLMGNGIATGVALMLGGPPNAPDSGVSGAAAFTRQYQLSIMTWAAIISILLSFVGKLGALFQTIPPPVMGGIMLILFGAITVVGLKQLAHLGDDLTSPRNMAIIALMMTIGLGGMSSKVTGLDGLSLAGILGIFLNCFLPVSQEKYGVGILVYGSMMTDPGKEIIANTLTSIPAITPFNVEYARKSKNRSNAPVLVPVSQGGTKVRAKILVMKSHVSEELACDFLYRRAINFVEETAIMYADKDNHKNSGLEIQYLKDFENVAKVFYTAFTPNIENIVNPTISPDDKSKDLAYLAIDSLNQDTFCMQRDGIRCLIDDIHAGIKTPLSDFYVKEIINRASSANDLNEARINIARQKHIYP
;
A
#
# COMPACT_ATOMS: atom_id res chain seq x y z
N MET A 1 12.54 7.57 -19.61
CA MET A 1 12.18 6.61 -20.68
C MET A 1 11.02 5.71 -20.23
N GLY A 2 9.91 6.26 -19.71
CA GLY A 2 8.93 5.47 -18.92
C GLY A 2 7.44 5.69 -19.20
N ASP A 3 7.04 6.48 -20.19
CA ASP A 3 5.66 7.02 -20.22
C ASP A 3 4.76 6.53 -21.37
N HIS A 4 5.08 5.39 -22.01
CA HIS A 4 4.33 4.93 -23.20
C HIS A 4 3.67 3.54 -23.12
N GLN A 5 3.85 2.75 -22.05
CA GLN A 5 3.32 1.36 -22.07
C GLN A 5 1.88 1.19 -21.59
N SER A 6 1.27 2.16 -20.90
CA SER A 6 -0.10 2.01 -20.38
C SER A 6 -1.22 2.52 -21.31
N ARG A 7 -0.87 3.21 -22.41
CA ARG A 7 -1.85 3.86 -23.31
C ARG A 7 -2.03 3.20 -24.67
N ASP A 8 -1.47 2.02 -24.88
CA ASP A 8 -1.69 1.30 -26.13
C ASP A 8 -3.06 0.60 -26.06
N HIS A 9 -4.10 1.31 -26.51
CA HIS A 9 -5.47 0.80 -26.60
C HIS A 9 -5.69 -0.14 -27.80
N SER A 10 -4.63 -0.61 -28.46
CA SER A 10 -4.75 -1.53 -29.59
C SER A 10 -5.50 -2.81 -29.17
N PHE A 11 -6.75 -2.89 -29.60
CA PHE A 11 -7.66 -3.99 -29.31
C PHE A 11 -7.33 -5.16 -30.24
N ASN A 12 -6.21 -5.83 -29.97
CA ASN A 12 -5.69 -6.89 -30.83
C ASN A 12 -6.23 -8.26 -30.43
N LEU A 13 -6.46 -9.12 -31.42
CA LEU A 13 -6.94 -10.49 -31.20
C LEU A 13 -5.96 -11.33 -30.38
N ILE A 14 -4.66 -11.05 -30.47
CA ILE A 14 -3.62 -11.72 -29.66
C ILE A 14 -3.85 -11.50 -28.16
N ASN A 15 -4.35 -10.33 -27.78
CA ASN A 15 -4.63 -10.01 -26.38
C ASN A 15 -5.81 -10.83 -25.82
N SER A 16 -6.62 -11.47 -26.67
CA SER A 16 -7.65 -12.41 -26.22
C SER A 16 -7.05 -13.66 -25.57
N ILE A 17 -5.89 -14.13 -26.03
CA ILE A 17 -5.20 -15.29 -25.47
C ILE A 17 -4.69 -14.96 -24.06
N TYR A 18 -4.05 -13.79 -23.91
CA TYR A 18 -3.62 -13.31 -22.60
C TYR A 18 -4.80 -13.00 -21.68
N GLY A 19 -5.92 -12.48 -22.22
CA GLY A 19 -7.14 -12.27 -21.48
C GLY A 19 -7.73 -13.58 -20.96
N ALA A 20 -7.76 -14.61 -21.79
CA ALA A 20 -8.14 -15.97 -21.39
C ALA A 20 -7.22 -16.49 -20.28
N GLN A 21 -5.90 -16.31 -20.43
CA GLN A 21 -4.93 -16.69 -19.40
C GLN A 21 -5.20 -15.98 -18.07
N MET A 22 -5.44 -14.66 -18.08
CA MET A 22 -5.75 -13.90 -16.86
C MET A 22 -7.08 -14.34 -16.24
N LEU A 23 -8.08 -14.66 -17.06
CA LEU A 23 -9.33 -15.24 -16.57
C LEU A 23 -9.10 -16.61 -15.90
N PHE A 24 -8.22 -17.45 -16.47
CA PHE A 24 -7.81 -18.71 -15.85
C PHE A 24 -7.09 -18.49 -14.51
N VAL A 25 -6.30 -17.42 -14.37
CA VAL A 25 -5.73 -17.04 -13.06
C VAL A 25 -6.84 -16.65 -12.08
N ALA A 26 -7.78 -15.81 -12.49
CA ALA A 26 -8.93 -15.40 -11.68
C ALA A 26 -9.88 -16.55 -11.33
N SER A 27 -9.84 -17.66 -12.08
CA SER A 27 -10.77 -18.78 -11.90
C SER A 27 -10.76 -19.34 -10.48
N GLY A 28 -9.64 -19.26 -9.76
CA GLY A 28 -9.57 -19.66 -8.36
C GLY A 28 -10.65 -18.96 -7.52
N THR A 29 -10.74 -17.64 -7.57
CA THR A 29 -11.75 -16.86 -6.84
C THR A 29 -13.12 -16.92 -7.52
N LEU A 30 -13.17 -16.80 -8.85
CA LEU A 30 -14.41 -16.82 -9.63
C LEU A 30 -15.23 -18.10 -9.47
N VAL A 31 -14.55 -19.24 -9.32
CA VAL A 31 -15.20 -20.55 -9.18
C VAL A 31 -15.45 -20.90 -7.73
N LEU A 32 -14.44 -20.75 -6.88
CA LEU A 32 -14.54 -21.29 -5.53
C LEU A 32 -15.48 -20.51 -4.64
N ILE A 33 -15.50 -19.18 -4.77
CA ILE A 33 -16.36 -18.34 -3.94
C ILE A 33 -17.84 -18.69 -4.13
N PRO A 34 -18.40 -18.71 -5.37
CA PRO A 34 -19.80 -19.10 -5.54
C PRO A 34 -20.07 -20.55 -5.11
N LEU A 35 -19.11 -21.47 -5.25
CA LEU A 35 -19.25 -22.83 -4.73
C LEU A 35 -19.36 -22.85 -3.19
N PHE A 36 -18.60 -22.03 -2.48
CA PHE A 36 -18.64 -21.95 -1.02
C PHE A 36 -19.88 -21.22 -0.51
N THR A 37 -20.33 -20.21 -1.25
CA THR A 37 -21.44 -19.34 -0.84
C THR A 37 -22.80 -19.76 -1.39
N HIS A 38 -22.85 -20.81 -2.20
CA HIS A 38 -24.03 -21.28 -2.93
C HIS A 38 -24.59 -20.26 -3.93
N PHE A 39 -23.79 -19.31 -4.38
CA PHE A 39 -24.16 -18.42 -5.48
C PHE A 39 -24.05 -19.15 -6.81
N ASP A 40 -24.79 -18.69 -7.82
CA ASP A 40 -24.72 -19.27 -9.15
C ASP A 40 -23.39 -18.89 -9.82
N LEU A 41 -22.64 -19.90 -10.27
CA LEU A 41 -21.32 -19.70 -10.90
C LEU A 41 -21.43 -18.89 -12.21
N ASN A 42 -22.48 -19.15 -12.99
CA ASN A 42 -22.66 -18.47 -14.26
C ASN A 42 -23.01 -17.00 -14.03
N VAL A 43 -23.88 -16.70 -13.06
CA VAL A 43 -24.15 -15.30 -12.67
C VAL A 43 -22.87 -14.63 -12.19
N THR A 44 -22.05 -15.33 -11.40
CA THR A 44 -20.77 -14.81 -10.90
C THR A 44 -19.79 -14.46 -12.02
N LEU A 45 -19.63 -15.34 -13.01
CA LEU A 45 -18.81 -15.07 -14.20
C LEU A 45 -19.32 -13.87 -15.01
N PHE A 46 -20.64 -13.76 -15.16
CA PHE A 46 -21.28 -12.65 -15.85
C PHE A 46 -21.02 -11.32 -15.12
N THR A 47 -21.26 -11.27 -13.81
CA THR A 47 -21.15 -10.05 -13.02
C THR A 47 -19.71 -9.64 -12.76
N ALA A 48 -18.75 -10.57 -12.72
CA ALA A 48 -17.33 -10.27 -12.66
C ALA A 48 -16.82 -9.62 -13.95
N GLY A 49 -17.21 -10.18 -15.11
CA GLY A 49 -16.88 -9.59 -16.41
C GLY A 49 -17.54 -8.22 -16.59
N LEU A 50 -18.85 -8.12 -16.34
CA LEU A 50 -19.56 -6.85 -16.42
C LEU A 50 -19.00 -5.80 -15.45
N GLY A 51 -18.72 -6.21 -14.21
CA GLY A 51 -18.12 -5.37 -13.19
C GLY A 51 -16.74 -4.84 -13.60
N THR A 52 -15.92 -5.68 -14.24
CA THR A 52 -14.62 -5.27 -14.77
C THR A 52 -14.78 -4.19 -15.84
N LEU A 53 -15.74 -4.33 -16.77
CA LEU A 53 -16.01 -3.31 -17.79
C LEU A 53 -16.50 -2.00 -17.17
N ILE A 54 -17.40 -2.07 -16.19
CA ILE A 54 -17.88 -0.90 -15.43
C ILE A 54 -16.70 -0.22 -14.73
N PHE A 55 -15.85 -0.98 -14.06
CA PHE A 55 -14.68 -0.46 -13.36
C PHE A 55 -13.73 0.25 -14.31
N GLN A 56 -13.44 -0.35 -15.46
CA GLN A 56 -12.60 0.26 -16.49
C GLN A 56 -13.22 1.56 -17.02
N ALA A 57 -14.53 1.59 -17.27
CA ALA A 57 -15.21 2.80 -17.71
C ALA A 57 -15.11 3.94 -16.67
N MET A 58 -15.36 3.61 -15.40
CA MET A 58 -15.33 4.58 -14.29
C MET A 58 -13.91 5.09 -13.97
N THR A 59 -12.89 4.27 -14.22
CA THR A 59 -11.48 4.63 -13.99
C THR A 59 -10.78 5.20 -15.24
N HIS A 60 -11.57 5.59 -16.25
CA HIS A 60 -11.08 6.11 -17.54
C HIS A 60 -10.09 5.17 -18.24
N GLY A 61 -10.21 3.85 -18.03
CA GLY A 61 -9.33 2.84 -18.59
C GLY A 61 -7.87 2.93 -18.13
N GLN A 62 -7.59 3.55 -16.97
CA GLN A 62 -6.21 3.75 -16.52
C GLN A 62 -5.65 2.57 -15.72
N ILE A 63 -6.53 1.72 -15.16
CA ILE A 63 -6.15 0.69 -14.20
C ILE A 63 -6.39 -0.71 -14.80
N PRO A 64 -5.33 -1.50 -15.08
CA PRO A 64 -5.44 -2.82 -15.68
C PRO A 64 -5.71 -3.89 -14.63
N VAL A 65 -6.92 -3.88 -14.05
CA VAL A 65 -7.38 -4.90 -13.10
C VAL A 65 -8.58 -5.66 -13.64
N PHE A 66 -8.69 -6.92 -13.21
CA PHE A 66 -9.89 -7.74 -13.35
C PHE A 66 -10.59 -7.80 -12.00
N LEU A 67 -11.92 -7.57 -11.98
CA LEU A 67 -12.71 -7.72 -10.77
C LEU A 67 -13.19 -9.16 -10.62
N ALA A 68 -13.00 -9.73 -9.45
CA ALA A 68 -13.45 -11.05 -9.07
C ALA A 68 -14.24 -11.00 -7.75
N PRO A 69 -14.96 -12.08 -7.38
CA PRO A 69 -15.66 -12.14 -6.11
C PRO A 69 -14.72 -11.93 -4.94
N SER A 70 -15.13 -11.10 -3.98
CA SER A 70 -14.28 -10.76 -2.85
C SER A 70 -14.30 -11.85 -1.77
N ILE A 71 -13.12 -12.37 -1.46
CA ILE A 71 -12.88 -13.40 -0.44
C ILE A 71 -13.37 -12.95 0.95
N ILE A 72 -13.33 -11.65 1.24
CA ILE A 72 -13.76 -11.05 2.52
C ILE A 72 -15.21 -11.42 2.85
N TYR A 73 -16.03 -11.61 1.83
CA TYR A 73 -17.45 -11.90 2.01
C TYR A 73 -17.79 -13.38 2.12
N ILE A 74 -16.84 -14.31 1.96
CA ILE A 74 -17.15 -15.75 2.03
C ILE A 74 -17.84 -16.09 3.36
N ALA A 75 -17.18 -15.75 4.47
CA ALA A 75 -17.68 -15.97 5.82
C ALA A 75 -19.09 -15.37 6.07
N PRO A 76 -19.29 -14.05 5.90
CA PRO A 76 -20.59 -13.44 6.17
C PRO A 76 -21.67 -13.89 5.18
N ILE A 77 -21.33 -14.20 3.92
CA ILE A 77 -22.31 -14.72 2.97
C ILE A 77 -22.79 -16.11 3.40
N ILE A 78 -21.91 -17.03 3.80
CA ILE A 78 -22.30 -18.37 4.22
C ILE A 78 -23.28 -18.31 5.39
N TYR A 79 -22.98 -17.49 6.40
CA TYR A 79 -23.89 -17.28 7.53
C TYR A 79 -25.20 -16.61 7.09
N SER A 80 -25.12 -15.58 6.26
CA SER A 80 -26.29 -14.81 5.82
C SER A 80 -27.23 -15.63 4.95
N VAL A 81 -26.71 -16.45 4.03
CA VAL A 81 -27.52 -17.33 3.16
C VAL A 81 -28.25 -18.35 4.00
N LYS A 82 -27.61 -18.89 5.06
CA LYS A 82 -28.24 -19.82 6.00
C LYS A 82 -29.40 -19.15 6.78
N THR A 83 -29.26 -17.88 7.13
CA THR A 83 -30.23 -17.16 7.98
C THR A 83 -31.37 -16.51 7.19
N TRP A 84 -31.07 -15.88 6.04
CA TRP A 84 -32.01 -15.04 5.28
C TRP A 84 -32.18 -15.47 3.82
N GLY A 85 -31.51 -16.53 3.38
CA GLY A 85 -31.50 -16.97 1.98
C GLY A 85 -30.77 -16.01 1.05
N ILE A 86 -30.54 -16.46 -0.20
CA ILE A 86 -29.80 -15.68 -1.20
C ILE A 86 -30.41 -14.28 -1.43
N PRO A 87 -31.74 -14.11 -1.64
CA PRO A 87 -32.32 -12.78 -1.87
C PRO A 87 -32.11 -11.81 -0.70
N GLY A 88 -32.26 -12.28 0.55
CA GLY A 88 -32.01 -11.46 1.74
C GLY A 88 -30.54 -11.09 1.90
N THR A 89 -29.64 -12.04 1.64
CA THR A 89 -28.19 -11.80 1.62
C THR A 89 -27.79 -10.77 0.57
N LEU A 90 -28.34 -10.83 -0.64
CA LEU A 90 -28.09 -9.85 -1.70
C LEU A 90 -28.49 -8.43 -1.27
N CYS A 91 -29.58 -8.27 -0.51
CA CYS A 91 -29.96 -6.97 0.05
C CYS A 91 -28.95 -6.48 1.09
N GLY A 92 -28.50 -7.35 1.99
CA GLY A 92 -27.46 -7.00 2.96
C GLY A 92 -26.16 -6.58 2.27
N LEU A 93 -25.77 -7.32 1.23
CA LEU A 93 -24.59 -7.01 0.43
C LEU A 93 -24.74 -5.73 -0.40
N ALA A 94 -25.96 -5.35 -0.82
CA ALA A 94 -26.18 -4.14 -1.62
C ALA A 94 -25.69 -2.87 -0.91
N VAL A 95 -25.73 -2.90 0.42
CA VAL A 95 -25.17 -1.87 1.30
C VAL A 95 -23.68 -1.68 1.05
N ALA A 96 -22.93 -2.74 0.72
CA ALA A 96 -21.53 -2.61 0.38
C ALA A 96 -21.32 -1.73 -0.85
N GLY A 97 -22.06 -1.99 -1.94
CA GLY A 97 -22.00 -1.16 -3.15
C GLY A 97 -22.36 0.30 -2.87
N CYS A 98 -23.43 0.53 -2.11
CA CYS A 98 -23.83 1.87 -1.67
C CYS A 98 -22.75 2.53 -0.80
N LEU A 99 -22.15 1.79 0.14
CA LEU A 99 -21.11 2.30 1.03
C LEU A 99 -19.86 2.70 0.26
N TYR A 100 -19.43 1.91 -0.73
CA TYR A 100 -18.34 2.30 -1.65
C TYR A 100 -18.63 3.63 -2.34
N ILE A 101 -19.85 3.83 -2.84
CA ILE A 101 -20.27 5.07 -3.52
C ILE A 101 -20.29 6.25 -2.54
N ILE A 102 -20.85 6.07 -1.34
CA ILE A 102 -20.90 7.10 -0.29
C ILE A 102 -19.49 7.50 0.13
N VAL A 103 -18.63 6.52 0.41
CA VAL A 103 -17.24 6.76 0.82
C VAL A 103 -16.44 7.41 -0.30
N SER A 104 -16.67 7.01 -1.56
CA SER A 104 -16.10 7.69 -2.72
C SER A 104 -16.50 9.18 -2.76
N ALA A 105 -17.77 9.51 -2.54
CA ALA A 105 -18.23 10.89 -2.52
C ALA A 105 -17.61 11.69 -1.36
N ILE A 106 -17.45 11.06 -0.18
CA ILE A 106 -16.77 11.68 0.97
C ILE A 106 -15.31 12.01 0.64
N ILE A 107 -14.57 11.10 0.00
CA ILE A 107 -13.16 11.32 -0.42
C ILE A 107 -13.05 12.31 -1.57
N GLN A 108 -14.09 12.48 -2.39
CA GLN A 108 -14.07 13.52 -3.41
C GLN A 108 -14.05 14.92 -2.75
N ILE A 109 -14.70 15.06 -1.59
CA ILE A 109 -14.81 16.32 -0.84
C ILE A 109 -13.64 16.47 0.16
N HIS A 110 -13.19 15.37 0.77
CA HIS A 110 -12.16 15.35 1.82
C HIS A 110 -10.93 14.53 1.40
N SER A 111 -9.76 14.83 1.97
CA SER A 111 -8.55 14.03 1.70
C SER A 111 -8.70 12.55 2.11
N ALA A 112 -8.08 11.66 1.34
CA ALA A 112 -8.03 10.21 1.60
C ALA A 112 -7.46 9.83 2.97
N GLN A 113 -6.77 10.77 3.64
CA GLN A 113 -6.22 10.62 4.99
C GLN A 113 -7.28 10.25 6.06
N ILE A 114 -8.56 10.58 5.84
CA ILE A 114 -9.63 10.20 6.78
C ILE A 114 -9.75 8.68 6.89
N ILE A 115 -9.61 7.98 5.77
CA ILE A 115 -9.77 6.52 5.73
C ILE A 115 -8.59 5.82 6.42
N GLU A 116 -7.36 6.26 6.14
CA GLU A 116 -6.16 5.74 6.76
C GLU A 116 -6.19 5.92 8.29
N ARG A 117 -6.82 6.99 8.78
CA ARG A 117 -7.02 7.23 10.22
C ARG A 117 -8.08 6.34 10.85
N LEU A 118 -9.18 6.08 10.14
CA LEU A 118 -10.28 5.24 10.66
C LEU A 118 -9.92 3.75 10.67
N PHE A 119 -9.11 3.32 9.72
CA PHE A 119 -8.76 1.91 9.54
C PHE A 119 -7.24 1.70 9.38
N PRO A 120 -6.44 2.03 10.40
CA PRO A 120 -5.00 1.80 10.33
C PRO A 120 -4.67 0.30 10.27
N PRO A 121 -3.42 -0.08 9.92
CA PRO A 121 -2.95 -1.47 9.93
C PRO A 121 -3.26 -2.21 11.23
N LEU A 122 -3.23 -1.50 12.35
CA LEU A 122 -3.56 -1.99 13.69
C LEU A 122 -4.97 -2.57 13.82
N VAL A 123 -5.95 -2.05 13.07
CA VAL A 123 -7.34 -2.52 13.10
C VAL A 123 -7.60 -3.48 11.94
N THR A 124 -7.12 -3.13 10.74
CA THR A 124 -7.37 -3.93 9.53
C THR A 124 -6.71 -5.30 9.58
N GLY A 125 -5.47 -5.39 10.09
CA GLY A 125 -4.74 -6.65 10.20
C GLY A 125 -5.47 -7.72 11.03
N PRO A 126 -5.82 -7.44 12.31
CA PRO A 126 -6.56 -8.39 13.14
C PRO A 126 -7.93 -8.75 12.56
N MET A 127 -8.65 -7.80 11.95
CA MET A 127 -9.93 -8.12 11.29
C MET A 127 -9.77 -9.14 10.15
N ILE A 128 -8.75 -8.97 9.30
CA ILE A 128 -8.44 -9.93 8.22
C ILE A 128 -8.05 -11.29 8.81
N MET A 129 -7.28 -11.31 9.90
CA MET A 129 -6.91 -12.56 10.58
C MET A 129 -8.14 -13.30 11.14
N ILE A 130 -9.06 -12.59 11.80
CA ILE A 130 -10.32 -13.15 12.34
C ILE A 130 -11.18 -13.71 11.20
N LEU A 131 -11.30 -13.00 10.08
CA LEU A 131 -12.02 -13.46 8.89
C LEU A 131 -11.50 -14.82 8.40
N GLY A 132 -10.18 -14.96 8.22
CA GLY A 132 -9.57 -16.22 7.79
C GLY A 132 -9.77 -17.34 8.83
N LEU A 133 -9.39 -17.08 10.08
CA LEU A 133 -9.38 -18.11 11.13
C LEU A 133 -10.79 -18.58 11.54
N SER A 134 -11.79 -17.71 11.49
CA SER A 134 -13.17 -18.06 11.85
C SER A 134 -13.81 -19.12 10.93
N GLN A 135 -13.27 -19.31 9.71
CA GLN A 135 -13.82 -20.24 8.71
C GLN A 135 -13.08 -21.59 8.66
N VAL A 136 -11.98 -21.72 9.40
CA VAL A 136 -11.22 -22.97 9.49
C VAL A 136 -12.07 -24.16 9.96
N PRO A 137 -12.99 -24.03 10.94
CA PRO A 137 -13.84 -25.15 11.36
C PRO A 137 -14.69 -25.72 10.23
N MET A 138 -15.30 -24.85 9.42
CA MET A 138 -16.10 -25.27 8.26
C MET A 138 -15.25 -26.00 7.22
N ALA A 139 -14.05 -25.48 6.91
CA ALA A 139 -13.11 -26.18 6.03
C ALA A 139 -12.76 -27.58 6.58
N GLY A 140 -12.53 -27.67 7.90
CA GLY A 140 -12.30 -28.94 8.60
C GLY A 140 -13.44 -29.94 8.46
N HIS A 141 -14.70 -29.49 8.54
CA HIS A 141 -15.86 -30.36 8.31
C HIS A 141 -15.83 -30.99 6.91
N LEU A 142 -15.56 -30.19 5.88
CA LEU A 142 -15.49 -30.68 4.50
C LEU A 142 -14.33 -31.67 4.29
N VAL A 143 -13.16 -31.40 4.90
CA VAL A 143 -12.02 -32.31 4.90
C VAL A 143 -12.36 -33.66 5.53
N MET A 144 -13.18 -33.65 6.59
CA MET A 144 -13.67 -34.87 7.24
C MET A 144 -14.80 -35.57 6.46
N GLY A 145 -15.18 -35.07 5.28
CA GLY A 145 -16.24 -35.64 4.45
C GLY A 145 -17.66 -35.34 4.95
N LYS A 146 -17.82 -34.28 5.74
CA LYS A 146 -19.12 -33.85 6.28
C LYS A 146 -19.72 -32.72 5.43
N SER A 147 -21.00 -32.44 5.64
CA SER A 147 -21.66 -31.22 5.16
C SER A 147 -21.04 -29.95 5.77
N PHE A 148 -21.33 -28.78 5.18
CA PHE A 148 -20.84 -27.48 5.66
C PHE A 148 -21.13 -27.22 7.14
N ASP A 149 -22.29 -27.68 7.64
CA ASP A 149 -22.69 -27.57 9.05
C ASP A 149 -22.04 -28.62 9.98
N GLY A 150 -21.29 -29.59 9.42
CA GLY A 150 -20.64 -30.66 10.16
C GLY A 150 -21.57 -31.74 10.69
N ILE A 151 -22.86 -31.72 10.32
CA ILE A 151 -23.88 -32.61 10.89
C ILE A 151 -23.96 -33.93 10.11
N THR A 152 -23.99 -33.87 8.78
CA THR A 152 -24.19 -35.06 7.94
C THR A 152 -22.87 -35.56 7.38
N GLN A 153 -22.64 -36.88 7.43
CA GLN A 153 -21.50 -37.52 6.78
C GLN A 153 -21.87 -37.77 5.31
N LEU A 154 -21.19 -37.10 4.38
CA LEU A 154 -21.43 -37.21 2.94
C LEU A 154 -20.53 -38.29 2.30
N ILE A 155 -19.28 -38.37 2.75
CA ILE A 155 -18.26 -39.29 2.21
C ILE A 155 -17.54 -39.95 3.39
N PRO A 156 -17.19 -41.25 3.34
CA PRO A 156 -16.43 -41.90 4.39
C PRO A 156 -15.16 -41.12 4.77
N GLN A 157 -14.95 -40.91 6.07
CA GLN A 157 -13.92 -40.00 6.59
C GLN A 157 -12.52 -40.31 6.05
N TYR A 158 -12.14 -41.59 5.96
CA TYR A 158 -10.83 -41.99 5.45
C TYR A 158 -10.62 -41.51 4.00
N SER A 159 -11.55 -41.83 3.10
CA SER A 159 -11.51 -41.41 1.70
C SER A 159 -11.51 -39.88 1.58
N ALA A 160 -12.36 -39.20 2.35
CA ALA A 160 -12.45 -37.74 2.35
C ALA A 160 -11.13 -37.07 2.74
N VAL A 161 -10.52 -37.50 3.85
CA VAL A 161 -9.24 -36.94 4.32
C VAL A 161 -8.14 -37.20 3.30
N THR A 162 -8.07 -38.39 2.69
CA THR A 162 -7.08 -38.67 1.64
C THR A 162 -7.25 -37.75 0.43
N ILE A 163 -8.49 -37.53 -0.05
CA ILE A 163 -8.77 -36.61 -1.16
C ILE A 163 -8.33 -35.18 -0.80
N ALA A 164 -8.67 -34.72 0.40
CA ALA A 164 -8.31 -33.39 0.87
C ALA A 164 -6.79 -33.21 0.96
N ILE A 165 -6.06 -34.22 1.47
CA ILE A 165 -4.60 -34.22 1.54
C ILE A 165 -4.00 -34.17 0.12
N VAL A 166 -4.46 -35.01 -0.81
CA VAL A 166 -3.98 -34.98 -2.21
C VAL A 166 -4.19 -33.60 -2.82
N THR A 167 -5.39 -33.03 -2.64
CA THR A 167 -5.74 -31.70 -3.14
C THR A 167 -4.82 -30.63 -2.56
N LEU A 168 -4.65 -30.61 -1.24
CA LEU A 168 -3.81 -29.65 -0.51
C LEU A 168 -2.34 -29.79 -0.92
N SER A 169 -1.80 -31.02 -0.90
CA SER A 169 -0.41 -31.30 -1.23
C SER A 169 -0.08 -30.87 -2.65
N VAL A 170 -0.93 -31.19 -3.64
CA VAL A 170 -0.70 -30.74 -5.02
C VAL A 170 -0.78 -29.22 -5.12
N THR A 171 -1.74 -28.58 -4.46
CA THR A 171 -1.84 -27.10 -4.44
C THR A 171 -0.56 -26.45 -3.92
N VAL A 172 -0.04 -26.95 -2.79
CA VAL A 172 1.18 -26.43 -2.14
C VAL A 172 2.42 -26.75 -2.97
N LEU A 173 2.55 -27.96 -3.50
CA LEU A 173 3.70 -28.33 -4.34
C LEU A 173 3.73 -27.51 -5.62
N VAL A 174 2.59 -27.24 -6.25
CA VAL A 174 2.53 -26.41 -7.47
C VAL A 174 2.79 -24.94 -7.15
N SER A 175 2.36 -24.42 -6.00
CA SER A 175 2.64 -23.02 -5.64
C SER A 175 4.13 -22.76 -5.35
N ILE A 176 4.84 -23.76 -4.82
CA ILE A 176 6.28 -23.66 -4.47
C ILE A 176 7.18 -24.08 -5.64
N LEU A 177 6.91 -25.23 -6.25
CA LEU A 177 7.78 -25.89 -7.24
C LEU A 177 7.28 -25.73 -8.68
N GLY A 178 6.07 -25.20 -8.87
CA GLY A 178 5.50 -25.00 -10.20
C GLY A 178 6.30 -24.00 -11.03
N ASN A 179 6.31 -24.22 -12.34
CA ASN A 179 6.96 -23.35 -13.32
C ASN A 179 5.93 -22.77 -14.29
N GLY A 180 6.21 -21.57 -14.83
CA GLY A 180 5.37 -20.90 -15.82
C GLY A 180 3.93 -20.70 -15.35
N ILE A 181 2.96 -21.10 -16.19
CA ILE A 181 1.53 -20.95 -15.94
C ILE A 181 1.07 -21.73 -14.71
N CYS A 182 1.58 -22.95 -14.48
CA CYS A 182 1.15 -23.77 -13.33
C CYS A 182 1.37 -23.06 -11.99
N ARG A 183 2.45 -22.29 -11.86
CA ARG A 183 2.73 -21.47 -10.66
C ARG A 183 1.70 -20.36 -10.44
N MET A 184 1.04 -19.91 -11.51
CA MET A 184 0.02 -18.86 -11.47
C MET A 184 -1.38 -19.40 -11.13
N ILE A 185 -1.61 -20.71 -11.29
CA ILE A 185 -2.92 -21.37 -11.03
C ILE A 185 -2.82 -22.59 -10.09
N PRO A 186 -2.09 -22.52 -8.96
CA PRO A 186 -1.87 -23.68 -8.09
C PRO A 186 -3.18 -24.26 -7.53
N ILE A 187 -4.17 -23.40 -7.27
CA ILE A 187 -5.48 -23.79 -6.76
C ILE A 187 -6.24 -24.67 -7.76
N LEU A 188 -6.25 -24.30 -9.06
CA LEU A 188 -6.86 -25.12 -10.09
C LEU A 188 -6.17 -26.48 -10.24
N CYS A 189 -4.83 -26.51 -10.19
CA CYS A 189 -4.08 -27.76 -10.23
C CYS A 189 -4.44 -28.67 -9.05
N GLY A 190 -4.61 -28.10 -7.86
CA GLY A 190 -5.14 -28.78 -6.68
C GLY A 190 -6.52 -29.38 -6.91
N ILE A 191 -7.48 -28.55 -7.34
CA ILE A 191 -8.86 -28.99 -7.69
C ILE A 191 -8.80 -30.15 -8.66
N ALA A 192 -8.03 -30.02 -9.76
CA ALA A 192 -7.93 -31.03 -10.79
C ALA A 192 -7.39 -32.35 -10.23
N ALA A 193 -6.32 -32.32 -9.44
CA ALA A 193 -5.76 -33.54 -8.83
C ALA A 193 -6.72 -34.20 -7.84
N GLY A 194 -7.35 -33.41 -6.96
CA GLY A 194 -8.36 -33.90 -6.02
C GLY A 194 -9.58 -34.49 -6.70
N TYR A 195 -10.04 -33.84 -7.78
CA TYR A 195 -11.15 -34.31 -8.59
C TYR A 195 -10.81 -35.61 -9.32
N LEU A 196 -9.65 -35.69 -9.99
CA LEU A 196 -9.18 -36.91 -10.65
C LEU A 196 -9.04 -38.08 -9.66
N PHE A 197 -8.50 -37.82 -8.47
CA PHE A 197 -8.43 -38.84 -7.43
C PHE A 197 -9.83 -39.29 -6.96
N SER A 198 -10.76 -38.34 -6.84
CA SER A 198 -12.16 -38.63 -6.51
C SER A 198 -12.87 -39.44 -7.61
N LEU A 199 -12.50 -39.26 -8.88
CA LEU A 199 -13.00 -40.10 -9.98
C LEU A 199 -12.52 -41.54 -9.83
N CYS A 200 -11.25 -41.76 -9.48
CA CYS A 200 -10.71 -43.10 -9.22
C CYS A 200 -11.43 -43.81 -8.07
N LEU A 201 -11.95 -43.06 -7.10
CA LEU A 201 -12.73 -43.57 -5.97
C LEU A 201 -14.22 -43.75 -6.28
N GLY A 202 -14.70 -43.33 -7.46
CA GLY A 202 -16.10 -43.49 -7.88
C GLY A 202 -17.11 -42.66 -7.09
N ILE A 203 -16.68 -41.59 -6.40
CA ILE A 203 -17.54 -40.78 -5.52
C ILE A 203 -18.15 -39.55 -6.20
N VAL A 204 -17.80 -39.29 -7.46
CA VAL A 204 -18.26 -38.11 -8.21
C VAL A 204 -19.64 -38.38 -8.81
N ASN A 205 -20.60 -37.51 -8.50
CA ASN A 205 -21.94 -37.57 -9.07
C ASN A 205 -22.06 -36.67 -10.31
N PHE A 206 -22.21 -37.28 -11.48
CA PHE A 206 -22.36 -36.59 -12.76
C PHE A 206 -23.79 -36.19 -13.12
N SER A 207 -24.79 -36.51 -12.29
CA SER A 207 -26.19 -36.16 -12.54
C SER A 207 -26.41 -34.67 -12.88
N PRO A 208 -25.81 -33.70 -12.15
CA PRO A 208 -25.93 -32.28 -12.48
C PRO A 208 -25.40 -31.95 -13.88
N LEU A 209 -24.31 -32.61 -14.28
CA LEU A 209 -23.68 -32.41 -15.59
C LEU A 209 -24.59 -32.91 -16.71
N TYR A 210 -25.27 -34.05 -16.54
CA TYR A 210 -26.20 -34.56 -17.56
C TYR A 210 -27.44 -33.68 -17.73
N GLN A 211 -27.98 -33.15 -16.64
CA GLN A 211 -29.18 -32.32 -16.64
C GLN A 211 -28.95 -30.91 -17.17
N ALA A 212 -27.73 -30.40 -17.09
CA ALA A 212 -27.42 -29.04 -17.53
C ALA A 212 -27.46 -28.87 -19.06
N GLN A 213 -27.96 -27.73 -19.51
CA GLN A 213 -27.95 -27.35 -20.92
C GLN A 213 -26.56 -26.87 -21.34
N TRP A 214 -26.23 -27.01 -22.62
CA TRP A 214 -24.98 -26.48 -23.19
C TRP A 214 -24.95 -24.96 -23.16
N ILE A 215 -26.01 -24.32 -23.64
CA ILE A 215 -26.22 -22.88 -23.60
C ILE A 215 -27.38 -22.63 -22.66
N ALA A 216 -27.15 -21.83 -21.61
CA ALA A 216 -28.15 -21.47 -20.61
C ALA A 216 -27.97 -20.00 -20.22
N ILE A 217 -29.08 -19.29 -20.03
CA ILE A 217 -29.04 -17.94 -19.47
C ILE A 217 -28.70 -18.06 -17.98
N PRO A 218 -27.76 -17.25 -17.43
CA PRO A 218 -27.48 -17.23 -16.00
C PRO A 218 -28.74 -17.02 -15.16
N LYS A 219 -28.83 -17.72 -14.02
CA LYS A 219 -30.00 -17.67 -13.13
C LYS A 219 -29.97 -16.41 -12.27
N PHE A 220 -30.25 -15.27 -12.87
CA PHE A 220 -30.25 -13.99 -12.16
C PHE A 220 -31.27 -13.99 -11.00
N VAL A 221 -30.84 -13.46 -9.85
CA VAL A 221 -31.65 -13.36 -8.62
C VAL A 221 -31.64 -11.92 -8.14
N MET A 222 -32.81 -11.35 -7.88
CA MET A 222 -32.90 -9.99 -7.36
C MET A 222 -32.87 -9.96 -5.82
N PRO A 223 -32.34 -8.88 -5.20
CA PRO A 223 -32.33 -8.71 -3.76
C PRO A 223 -33.74 -8.54 -3.20
N GLN A 224 -33.98 -9.08 -2.00
CA GLN A 224 -35.20 -8.89 -1.23
C GLN A 224 -34.87 -8.12 0.05
N TRP A 225 -35.65 -7.09 0.35
CA TRP A 225 -35.41 -6.23 1.52
C TRP A 225 -35.30 -7.03 2.82
N HIS A 226 -34.19 -6.85 3.55
CA HIS A 226 -33.94 -7.43 4.86
C HIS A 226 -33.03 -6.52 5.69
N PHE A 227 -33.60 -5.87 6.71
CA PHE A 227 -32.88 -4.89 7.52
C PHE A 227 -31.76 -5.53 8.37
N ASP A 228 -32.00 -6.72 8.94
CA ASP A 228 -30.99 -7.39 9.77
C ASP A 228 -29.76 -7.81 8.95
N ALA A 229 -29.97 -8.25 7.70
CA ALA A 229 -28.89 -8.59 6.77
C ALA A 229 -28.04 -7.36 6.40
N ILE A 230 -28.66 -6.18 6.29
CA ILE A 230 -27.98 -4.89 6.04
C ILE A 230 -27.02 -4.58 7.19
N CYS A 231 -27.51 -4.62 8.43
CA CYS A 231 -26.70 -4.35 9.61
C CYS A 231 -25.56 -5.37 9.76
N TYR A 232 -25.83 -6.64 9.46
CA TYR A 232 -24.85 -7.72 9.52
C TYR A 232 -23.69 -7.57 8.52
N MET A 233 -23.97 -7.12 7.29
CA MET A 233 -22.97 -7.02 6.22
C MET A 233 -22.09 -5.77 6.29
N LEU A 234 -22.48 -4.77 7.08
CA LEU A 234 -21.87 -3.46 7.12
C LEU A 234 -20.38 -3.49 7.55
N PRO A 235 -19.95 -4.26 8.57
CA PRO A 235 -18.53 -4.36 8.93
C PRO A 235 -17.66 -4.99 7.83
N ALA A 236 -18.15 -6.05 7.18
CA ALA A 236 -17.45 -6.67 6.05
C ALA A 236 -17.28 -5.69 4.88
N ALA A 237 -18.26 -4.81 4.65
CA ALA A 237 -18.16 -3.75 3.65
C ALA A 237 -17.05 -2.74 3.94
N PHE A 238 -16.86 -2.32 5.20
CA PHE A 238 -15.74 -1.45 5.55
C PHE A 238 -14.37 -2.11 5.33
N ILE A 239 -14.22 -3.38 5.71
CA ILE A 239 -12.98 -4.15 5.48
C ILE A 239 -12.70 -4.28 3.98
N SER A 240 -13.75 -4.49 3.18
CA SER A 240 -13.65 -4.55 1.73
C SER A 240 -13.06 -3.27 1.16
N ILE A 241 -13.55 -2.10 1.58
CA ILE A 241 -13.04 -0.79 1.14
C ILE A 241 -11.54 -0.65 1.45
N MET A 242 -11.09 -1.11 2.62
CA MET A 242 -9.68 -1.03 2.99
C MET A 242 -8.81 -1.94 2.14
N THR A 243 -9.27 -3.16 1.90
CA THR A 243 -8.55 -4.12 1.08
C THR A 243 -8.45 -3.63 -0.36
N HIS A 244 -9.53 -3.03 -0.88
CA HIS A 244 -9.52 -2.37 -2.18
C HIS A 244 -8.41 -1.32 -2.30
N LEU A 245 -8.22 -0.45 -1.31
CA LEU A 245 -7.12 0.53 -1.34
C LEU A 245 -5.75 -0.16 -1.37
N GLY A 246 -5.57 -1.23 -0.59
CA GLY A 246 -4.37 -2.05 -0.61
C GLY A 246 -4.09 -2.67 -1.99
N ASP A 247 -5.12 -3.19 -2.65
CA ASP A 247 -4.99 -3.79 -3.99
C ASP A 247 -4.65 -2.74 -5.05
N ILE A 248 -5.26 -1.55 -4.99
CA ILE A 248 -4.95 -0.43 -5.89
C ILE A 248 -3.52 0.08 -5.67
N LEU A 249 -3.05 0.13 -4.42
CA LEU A 249 -1.67 0.46 -4.09
C LEU A 249 -0.69 -0.60 -4.62
N ALA A 250 -1.02 -1.87 -4.43
CA ALA A 250 -0.19 -2.98 -4.90
C ALA A 250 -0.03 -2.95 -6.42
N ILE A 251 -1.14 -2.84 -7.18
CA ILE A 251 -1.06 -2.74 -8.64
C ILE A 251 -0.33 -1.47 -9.08
N GLY A 252 -0.52 -0.35 -8.38
CA GLY A 252 0.23 0.89 -8.65
C GLY A 252 1.74 0.74 -8.47
N SER A 253 2.17 0.01 -7.44
CA SER A 253 3.59 -0.29 -7.21
C SER A 253 4.18 -1.19 -8.30
N ILE A 254 3.38 -2.16 -8.79
CA ILE A 254 3.78 -3.12 -9.83
C ILE A 254 3.87 -2.44 -11.20
N THR A 255 2.89 -1.60 -11.55
CA THR A 255 2.85 -0.89 -12.82
C THR A 255 3.65 0.42 -12.80
N ASN A 256 4.24 0.78 -11.66
CA ASN A 256 4.94 2.03 -11.41
C ASN A 256 4.08 3.27 -11.70
N ASN A 257 2.78 3.21 -11.38
CA ASN A 257 1.81 4.30 -11.54
C ASN A 257 1.13 4.64 -10.21
N ASN A 258 0.92 5.94 -9.96
CA ASN A 258 0.20 6.37 -8.77
C ASN A 258 -1.31 6.49 -9.04
N TYR A 259 -2.01 5.36 -8.94
CA TYR A 259 -3.47 5.29 -9.13
C TYR A 259 -4.27 6.02 -8.06
N LEU A 260 -3.66 6.30 -6.89
CA LEU A 260 -4.29 7.13 -5.87
C LEU A 260 -4.42 8.60 -6.29
N LYS A 261 -3.54 9.05 -7.21
CA LYS A 261 -3.56 10.40 -7.79
C LYS A 261 -4.28 10.45 -9.13
N SER A 262 -4.02 9.50 -10.03
CA SER A 262 -4.64 9.42 -11.36
C SER A 262 -5.00 7.97 -11.68
N PRO A 263 -6.28 7.62 -11.82
CA PRO A 263 -7.45 8.50 -11.90
C PRO A 263 -7.84 9.13 -10.55
N GLY A 264 -7.45 8.51 -9.43
CA GLY A 264 -7.76 8.97 -8.08
C GLY A 264 -8.59 7.95 -7.31
N ILE A 265 -8.42 7.92 -5.99
CA ILE A 265 -9.08 6.96 -5.08
C ILE A 265 -10.61 6.96 -5.22
N HIS A 266 -11.20 8.15 -5.38
CA HIS A 266 -12.65 8.27 -5.53
C HIS A 266 -13.14 7.52 -6.79
N TRP A 267 -12.44 7.62 -7.93
CA TRP A 267 -12.83 6.87 -9.12
C TRP A 267 -12.69 5.36 -8.96
N THR A 268 -11.67 4.89 -8.25
CA THR A 268 -11.51 3.43 -8.01
C THR A 268 -12.60 2.90 -7.09
N LEU A 269 -12.92 3.63 -6.01
CA LEU A 269 -14.01 3.26 -5.10
C LEU A 269 -15.38 3.36 -5.74
N MET A 270 -15.64 4.42 -6.52
CA MET A 270 -16.88 4.57 -7.28
C MET A 270 -17.05 3.43 -8.29
N GLY A 271 -16.01 3.15 -9.07
CA GLY A 271 -16.01 2.05 -10.03
C GLY A 271 -16.31 0.70 -9.38
N ASN A 272 -15.67 0.42 -8.24
CA ASN A 272 -15.91 -0.82 -7.51
C ASN A 272 -17.31 -0.88 -6.88
N GLY A 273 -17.79 0.25 -6.35
CA GLY A 273 -19.11 0.37 -5.76
C GLY A 273 -20.24 0.14 -6.75
N ILE A 274 -20.17 0.77 -7.92
CA ILE A 274 -21.14 0.56 -9.00
C ILE A 274 -21.06 -0.88 -9.53
N ALA A 275 -19.86 -1.40 -9.78
CA ALA A 275 -19.67 -2.78 -10.21
C ALA A 275 -20.26 -3.78 -9.22
N THR A 276 -20.07 -3.55 -7.92
CA THR A 276 -20.64 -4.36 -6.84
C THR A 276 -22.15 -4.22 -6.76
N GLY A 277 -22.69 -2.99 -6.82
CA GLY A 277 -24.13 -2.75 -6.82
C GLY A 277 -24.84 -3.47 -7.98
N VAL A 278 -24.30 -3.37 -9.19
CA VAL A 278 -24.82 -4.05 -10.37
C VAL A 278 -24.74 -5.58 -10.22
N ALA A 279 -23.61 -6.10 -9.73
CA ALA A 279 -23.48 -7.54 -9.48
C ALA A 279 -24.59 -8.05 -8.55
N LEU A 280 -24.85 -7.34 -7.46
CA LEU A 280 -25.83 -7.72 -6.45
C LEU A 280 -27.27 -7.59 -6.92
N MET A 281 -27.57 -6.61 -7.76
CA MET A 281 -28.89 -6.49 -8.41
C MET A 281 -29.18 -7.66 -9.36
N LEU A 282 -28.12 -8.28 -9.91
CA LEU A 282 -28.21 -9.43 -10.81
C LEU A 282 -28.08 -10.77 -10.07
N GLY A 283 -27.76 -10.77 -8.77
CA GLY A 283 -27.61 -11.98 -7.96
C GLY A 283 -26.20 -12.56 -7.93
N GLY A 284 -25.22 -11.80 -8.41
CA GLY A 284 -23.79 -12.12 -8.28
C GLY A 284 -23.21 -11.63 -6.95
N PRO A 285 -22.03 -12.11 -6.56
CA PRO A 285 -21.36 -11.71 -5.32
C PRO A 285 -20.72 -10.31 -5.43
N PRO A 286 -20.28 -9.71 -4.32
CA PRO A 286 -19.54 -8.45 -4.34
C PRO A 286 -18.21 -8.58 -5.07
N ASN A 287 -17.91 -7.58 -5.91
CA ASN A 287 -16.72 -7.55 -6.74
C ASN A 287 -15.59 -6.78 -6.06
N ALA A 288 -14.35 -7.24 -6.22
CA ALA A 288 -13.14 -6.55 -5.81
C ALA A 288 -11.99 -6.82 -6.80
N PRO A 289 -10.97 -5.95 -6.86
CA PRO A 289 -9.78 -6.22 -7.66
C PRO A 289 -9.13 -7.55 -7.26
N ASP A 290 -8.84 -8.41 -8.24
CA ASP A 290 -8.23 -9.70 -7.95
C ASP A 290 -6.70 -9.57 -7.82
N SER A 291 -6.20 -9.83 -6.61
CA SER A 291 -4.76 -9.78 -6.31
C SER A 291 -3.98 -10.92 -6.98
N GLY A 292 -4.63 -12.05 -7.27
CA GLY A 292 -4.06 -13.15 -8.04
C GLY A 292 -3.76 -12.74 -9.48
N VAL A 293 -4.73 -12.13 -10.17
CA VAL A 293 -4.55 -11.56 -11.51
C VAL A 293 -3.51 -10.44 -11.50
N SER A 294 -3.52 -9.58 -10.49
CA SER A 294 -2.53 -8.50 -10.35
C SER A 294 -1.10 -9.04 -10.19
N GLY A 295 -0.91 -10.07 -9.36
CA GLY A 295 0.38 -10.76 -9.21
C GLY A 295 0.81 -11.51 -10.47
N ALA A 296 -0.14 -12.12 -11.18
CA ALA A 296 0.09 -12.75 -12.47
C ALA A 296 0.54 -11.76 -13.56
N ALA A 297 -0.11 -10.60 -13.63
CA ALA A 297 0.26 -9.51 -14.51
C ALA A 297 1.68 -8.99 -14.16
N ALA A 298 2.02 -8.90 -12.87
CA ALA A 298 3.36 -8.55 -12.41
C ALA A 298 4.45 -9.51 -12.93
N PHE A 299 4.17 -10.81 -12.84
CA PHE A 299 5.10 -11.84 -13.27
C PHE A 299 5.26 -11.90 -14.79
N THR A 300 4.15 -11.81 -15.52
CA THR A 300 4.12 -11.88 -16.99
C THR A 300 4.46 -10.56 -17.68
N ARG A 301 4.51 -9.45 -16.92
CA ARG A 301 4.66 -8.07 -17.41
C ARG A 301 3.58 -7.66 -18.41
N GLN A 302 2.37 -8.18 -18.23
CA GLN A 302 1.22 -7.92 -19.09
C GLN A 302 0.27 -6.92 -18.43
N TYR A 303 0.60 -5.64 -18.54
CA TYR A 303 -0.15 -4.54 -17.91
C TYR A 303 -1.13 -3.83 -18.86
N GLN A 304 -1.30 -4.34 -20.07
CA GLN A 304 -2.14 -3.69 -21.08
C GLN A 304 -3.62 -3.82 -20.70
N LEU A 305 -4.34 -2.70 -20.71
CA LEU A 305 -5.76 -2.65 -20.34
C LEU A 305 -6.62 -3.62 -21.17
N SER A 306 -6.35 -3.70 -22.47
CA SER A 306 -7.13 -4.53 -23.41
C SER A 306 -7.11 -6.01 -23.07
N ILE A 307 -6.06 -6.51 -22.39
CA ILE A 307 -6.00 -7.89 -21.89
C ILE A 307 -7.10 -8.14 -20.85
N MET A 308 -7.30 -7.20 -19.93
CA MET A 308 -8.35 -7.29 -18.90
C MET A 308 -9.75 -7.12 -19.50
N THR A 309 -9.90 -6.28 -20.53
CA THR A 309 -11.16 -6.16 -21.27
C THR A 309 -11.51 -7.48 -21.98
N TRP A 310 -10.53 -8.15 -22.60
CA TRP A 310 -10.74 -9.48 -23.19
C TRP A 310 -11.10 -10.53 -22.13
N ALA A 311 -10.42 -10.53 -20.98
CA ALA A 311 -10.77 -11.41 -19.87
C ALA A 311 -12.23 -11.22 -19.43
N ALA A 312 -12.70 -9.97 -19.34
CA ALA A 312 -14.08 -9.63 -19.02
C ALA A 312 -15.09 -10.12 -20.07
N ILE A 313 -14.80 -9.91 -21.36
CA ILE A 313 -15.65 -10.39 -22.46
C ILE A 313 -15.74 -11.92 -22.45
N ILE A 314 -14.61 -12.61 -22.29
CA ILE A 314 -14.57 -14.08 -22.24
C ILE A 314 -15.33 -14.58 -21.01
N SER A 315 -15.22 -13.93 -19.86
CA SER A 315 -16.00 -14.26 -18.66
C SER A 315 -17.50 -14.16 -18.90
N ILE A 316 -17.96 -13.09 -19.55
CA ILE A 316 -19.37 -12.92 -19.93
C ILE A 316 -19.80 -14.02 -20.90
N LEU A 317 -19.01 -14.34 -21.92
CA LEU A 317 -19.37 -15.39 -22.88
C LEU A 317 -19.43 -16.77 -22.20
N LEU A 318 -18.48 -17.08 -21.33
CA LEU A 318 -18.45 -18.34 -20.57
C LEU A 318 -19.62 -18.48 -19.58
N SER A 319 -20.18 -17.37 -19.10
CA SER A 319 -21.36 -17.41 -18.23
C SER A 319 -22.57 -18.07 -18.89
N PHE A 320 -22.67 -18.06 -20.22
CA PHE A 320 -23.76 -18.70 -20.94
C PHE A 320 -23.55 -20.22 -21.13
N VAL A 321 -22.42 -20.77 -20.70
CA VAL A 321 -22.11 -22.20 -20.84
C VAL A 321 -22.64 -22.95 -19.61
N GLY A 322 -23.86 -23.49 -19.70
CA GLY A 322 -24.53 -24.17 -18.58
C GLY A 322 -23.77 -25.40 -18.05
N LYS A 323 -23.12 -26.16 -18.94
CA LYS A 323 -22.30 -27.32 -18.57
C LYS A 323 -21.09 -26.94 -17.70
N LEU A 324 -20.54 -25.75 -17.88
CA LEU A 324 -19.40 -25.27 -17.09
C LEU A 324 -19.81 -25.14 -15.62
N GLY A 325 -20.92 -24.42 -15.34
CA GLY A 325 -21.53 -24.33 -14.02
C GLY A 325 -21.77 -25.70 -13.37
N ALA A 326 -22.36 -26.61 -14.13
CA ALA A 326 -22.68 -27.95 -13.64
C ALA A 326 -21.46 -28.82 -13.36
N LEU A 327 -20.38 -28.68 -14.13
CA LEU A 327 -19.12 -29.40 -13.90
C LEU A 327 -18.54 -29.04 -12.52
N PHE A 328 -18.50 -27.75 -12.19
CA PHE A 328 -17.98 -27.29 -10.90
C PHE A 328 -18.86 -27.74 -9.71
N GLN A 329 -20.17 -27.90 -9.92
CA GLN A 329 -21.07 -28.47 -8.91
C GLN A 329 -20.81 -29.97 -8.64
N THR A 330 -20.12 -30.68 -9.53
CA THR A 330 -19.73 -32.08 -9.30
C THR A 330 -18.49 -32.22 -8.41
N ILE A 331 -17.82 -31.12 -8.04
CA ILE A 331 -16.63 -31.16 -7.21
C ILE A 331 -16.98 -31.70 -5.82
N PRO A 332 -16.34 -32.79 -5.37
CA PRO A 332 -16.62 -33.36 -4.06
C PRO A 332 -16.24 -32.40 -2.92
N PRO A 333 -17.02 -32.36 -1.82
CA PRO A 333 -16.74 -31.51 -0.67
C PRO A 333 -15.31 -31.64 -0.09
N PRO A 334 -14.68 -32.82 -0.03
CA PRO A 334 -13.31 -32.94 0.49
C PRO A 334 -12.24 -32.22 -0.36
N VAL A 335 -12.45 -32.11 -1.67
CA VAL A 335 -11.59 -31.31 -2.56
C VAL A 335 -11.70 -29.84 -2.17
N MET A 336 -12.94 -29.36 -2.00
CA MET A 336 -13.21 -27.99 -1.54
C MET A 336 -12.57 -27.73 -0.18
N GLY A 337 -12.72 -28.64 0.78
CA GLY A 337 -12.11 -28.54 2.11
C GLY A 337 -10.59 -28.39 2.10
N GLY A 338 -9.90 -29.19 1.28
CA GLY A 338 -8.44 -29.09 1.12
C GLY A 338 -7.98 -27.70 0.62
N ILE A 339 -8.75 -27.10 -0.29
CA ILE A 339 -8.44 -25.76 -0.82
C ILE A 339 -8.80 -24.67 0.19
N MET A 340 -9.93 -24.81 0.88
CA MET A 340 -10.36 -23.85 1.89
C MET A 340 -9.35 -23.73 3.03
N LEU A 341 -8.71 -24.84 3.43
CA LEU A 341 -7.64 -24.81 4.43
C LEU A 341 -6.48 -23.89 4.03
N ILE A 342 -5.95 -24.04 2.81
CA ILE A 342 -4.84 -23.19 2.35
C ILE A 342 -5.30 -21.76 2.08
N LEU A 343 -6.51 -21.56 1.55
CA LEU A 343 -7.06 -20.23 1.28
C LEU A 343 -7.25 -19.43 2.57
N PHE A 344 -7.93 -20.00 3.57
CA PHE A 344 -8.16 -19.32 4.84
C PHE A 344 -6.87 -19.09 5.63
N GLY A 345 -5.93 -20.04 5.59
CA GLY A 345 -4.59 -19.84 6.15
C GLY A 345 -3.82 -18.70 5.47
N ALA A 346 -3.87 -18.61 4.14
CA ALA A 346 -3.23 -17.52 3.40
C ALA A 346 -3.83 -16.15 3.72
N ILE A 347 -5.16 -16.04 3.88
CA ILE A 347 -5.81 -14.80 4.33
C ILE A 347 -5.30 -14.38 5.70
N THR A 348 -5.17 -15.31 6.64
CA THR A 348 -4.61 -15.02 7.97
C THR A 348 -3.18 -14.47 7.87
N VAL A 349 -2.35 -15.02 6.98
CA VAL A 349 -0.99 -14.51 6.74
C VAL A 349 -1.01 -13.11 6.12
N VAL A 350 -1.96 -12.78 5.24
CA VAL A 350 -2.13 -11.41 4.72
C VAL A 350 -2.45 -10.42 5.85
N GLY A 351 -3.35 -10.78 6.77
CA GLY A 351 -3.63 -9.96 7.96
C GLY A 351 -2.41 -9.79 8.87
N LEU A 352 -1.61 -10.84 9.04
CA LEU A 352 -0.35 -10.78 9.77
C LEU A 352 0.69 -9.87 9.09
N LYS A 353 0.80 -9.94 7.76
CA LYS A 353 1.66 -9.04 6.98
C LYS A 353 1.22 -7.59 7.14
N GLN A 354 -0.08 -7.32 7.21
CA GLN A 354 -0.61 -5.99 7.46
C GLN A 354 -0.20 -5.48 8.86
N LEU A 355 -0.27 -6.33 9.89
CA LEU A 355 0.25 -6.01 11.22
C LEU A 355 1.76 -5.75 11.22
N ALA A 356 2.53 -6.51 10.44
CA ALA A 356 3.98 -6.36 10.35
C ALA A 356 4.41 -4.98 9.80
N HIS A 357 3.54 -4.26 9.08
CA HIS A 357 3.82 -2.89 8.66
C HIS A 357 3.93 -1.88 9.82
N LEU A 358 3.45 -2.22 11.02
CA LEU A 358 3.63 -1.40 12.21
C LEU A 358 5.09 -1.43 12.74
N GLY A 359 5.90 -2.41 12.35
CA GLY A 359 7.28 -2.55 12.85
C GLY A 359 7.32 -2.71 14.37
N ASP A 360 8.20 -1.97 15.03
CA ASP A 360 8.40 -2.03 16.48
C ASP A 360 7.14 -1.60 17.27
N ASP A 361 6.32 -0.69 16.68
CA ASP A 361 5.06 -0.23 17.29
C ASP A 361 4.07 -1.39 17.51
N LEU A 362 4.18 -2.50 16.77
CA LEU A 362 3.34 -3.69 16.95
C LEU A 362 3.42 -4.22 18.38
N THR A 363 4.62 -4.18 18.97
CA THR A 363 4.91 -4.68 20.32
C THR A 363 4.64 -3.67 21.43
N SER A 364 4.19 -2.46 21.09
CA SER A 364 3.80 -1.49 22.11
C SER A 364 2.63 -2.05 22.95
N PRO A 365 2.60 -1.83 24.29
CA PRO A 365 1.56 -2.36 25.16
C PRO A 365 0.14 -2.00 24.70
N ARG A 366 -0.04 -0.79 24.17
CA ARG A 366 -1.30 -0.31 23.59
C ARG A 366 -1.72 -1.18 22.40
N ASN A 367 -0.85 -1.34 21.41
CA ASN A 367 -1.20 -2.02 20.17
C ASN A 367 -1.42 -3.52 20.42
N MET A 368 -0.59 -4.13 21.27
CA MET A 368 -0.80 -5.52 21.71
C MET A 368 -2.16 -5.72 22.41
N ALA A 369 -2.56 -4.80 23.29
CA ALA A 369 -3.86 -4.87 23.96
C ALA A 369 -5.04 -4.79 22.97
N ILE A 370 -4.97 -3.88 22.00
CA ILE A 370 -6.00 -3.74 20.96
C ILE A 370 -6.10 -5.04 20.14
N ILE A 371 -4.96 -5.53 19.63
CA ILE A 371 -4.93 -6.76 18.82
C ILE A 371 -5.45 -7.95 19.61
N ALA A 372 -5.01 -8.12 20.86
CA ALA A 372 -5.43 -9.23 21.70
C ALA A 372 -6.94 -9.24 21.95
N LEU A 373 -7.53 -8.08 22.29
CA LEU A 373 -8.98 -7.95 22.51
C LEU A 373 -9.79 -8.20 21.24
N MET A 374 -9.33 -7.70 20.09
CA MET A 374 -9.98 -7.99 18.81
C MET A 374 -9.96 -9.49 18.51
N MET A 375 -8.81 -10.15 18.65
CA MET A 375 -8.64 -11.57 18.35
C MET A 375 -9.49 -12.45 19.27
N THR A 376 -9.52 -12.17 20.58
CA THR A 376 -10.30 -12.98 21.54
C THR A 376 -11.81 -12.81 21.35
N ILE A 377 -12.30 -11.59 21.10
CA ILE A 377 -13.73 -11.37 20.83
C ILE A 377 -14.13 -11.95 19.47
N GLY A 378 -13.30 -11.74 18.44
CA GLY A 378 -13.56 -12.19 17.08
C GLY A 378 -13.61 -13.70 16.94
N LEU A 379 -12.66 -14.42 17.57
CA LEU A 379 -12.57 -15.87 17.49
C LEU A 379 -13.29 -16.59 18.64
N GLY A 380 -13.62 -15.90 19.73
CA GLY A 380 -14.24 -16.48 20.92
C GLY A 380 -15.72 -16.83 20.76
N GLY A 381 -16.31 -16.64 19.57
CA GLY A 381 -17.73 -16.94 19.32
C GLY A 381 -18.70 -16.04 20.09
N MET A 382 -18.24 -14.88 20.55
CA MET A 382 -19.07 -13.93 21.29
C MET A 382 -20.08 -13.29 20.34
N SER A 383 -21.35 -13.25 20.74
CA SER A 383 -22.41 -12.58 19.98
C SER A 383 -23.30 -11.80 20.93
N SER A 384 -23.67 -10.58 20.56
CA SER A 384 -24.59 -9.76 21.34
C SER A 384 -26.03 -10.08 20.94
N LYS A 385 -26.81 -10.67 21.85
CA LYS A 385 -28.25 -10.89 21.63
C LYS A 385 -29.06 -9.59 21.55
N VAL A 386 -28.54 -8.51 22.12
CA VAL A 386 -29.21 -7.19 22.16
C VAL A 386 -29.03 -6.44 20.84
N THR A 387 -27.85 -6.53 20.23
CA THR A 387 -27.53 -5.80 18.99
C THR A 387 -27.53 -6.69 17.75
N GLY A 388 -27.63 -8.02 17.91
CA GLY A 388 -27.55 -8.99 16.81
C GLY A 388 -26.16 -9.10 16.17
N LEU A 389 -25.14 -8.44 16.73
CA LEU A 389 -23.80 -8.42 16.18
C LEU A 389 -23.03 -9.70 16.51
N ASP A 390 -22.36 -10.25 15.50
CA ASP A 390 -21.47 -11.40 15.62
C ASP A 390 -20.07 -11.00 16.11
N GLY A 391 -19.25 -12.00 16.45
CA GLY A 391 -17.91 -11.78 17.03
C GLY A 391 -17.01 -10.96 16.12
N LEU A 392 -17.11 -11.15 14.80
CA LEU A 392 -16.36 -10.38 13.82
C LEU A 392 -16.74 -8.89 13.86
N SER A 393 -18.04 -8.59 13.84
CA SER A 393 -18.55 -7.22 13.87
C SER A 393 -18.19 -6.51 15.18
N LEU A 394 -18.33 -7.22 16.30
CA LEU A 394 -17.95 -6.72 17.63
C LEU A 394 -16.46 -6.42 17.73
N ALA A 395 -15.61 -7.32 17.22
CA ALA A 395 -14.17 -7.12 17.21
C ALA A 395 -13.76 -5.88 16.39
N GLY A 396 -14.40 -5.65 15.23
CA GLY A 396 -14.14 -4.48 14.40
C GLY A 396 -14.49 -3.16 15.08
N ILE A 397 -15.71 -3.08 15.63
CA ILE A 397 -16.18 -1.88 16.34
C ILE A 397 -15.28 -1.59 17.55
N LEU A 398 -14.95 -2.62 18.32
CA LEU A 398 -14.05 -2.47 19.46
C LEU A 398 -12.65 -2.03 19.03
N GLY A 399 -12.10 -2.60 17.95
CA GLY A 399 -10.79 -2.21 17.42
C GLY A 399 -10.73 -0.73 17.05
N ILE A 400 -11.73 -0.24 16.32
CA ILE A 400 -11.83 1.19 15.97
C ILE A 400 -11.97 2.03 17.23
N PHE A 401 -12.87 1.64 18.14
CA PHE A 401 -13.10 2.35 19.40
C PHE A 401 -11.82 2.46 20.23
N LEU A 402 -11.15 1.35 20.52
CA LEU A 402 -9.93 1.34 21.31
C LEU A 402 -8.79 2.10 20.62
N ASN A 403 -8.68 2.01 19.29
CA ASN A 403 -7.69 2.79 18.56
C ASN A 403 -7.95 4.31 18.67
N CYS A 404 -9.20 4.75 18.67
CA CYS A 404 -9.54 6.16 18.84
C CYS A 404 -9.33 6.67 20.27
N PHE A 405 -9.63 5.85 21.28
CA PHE A 405 -9.66 6.28 22.68
C PHE A 405 -8.38 5.99 23.47
N LEU A 406 -7.60 4.97 23.11
CA LEU A 406 -6.36 4.67 23.83
C LEU A 406 -5.23 5.61 23.39
N PRO A 407 -4.53 6.27 24.33
CA PRO A 407 -3.46 7.21 24.02
C PRO A 407 -2.28 6.50 23.36
N VAL A 408 -1.78 7.03 22.24
CA VAL A 408 -0.59 6.50 21.56
C VAL A 408 0.60 6.62 22.51
N SER A 409 1.26 5.50 22.82
CA SER A 409 2.49 5.53 23.62
C SER A 409 3.57 6.23 22.82
N GLN A 410 3.97 7.44 23.25
CA GLN A 410 5.16 8.08 22.69
C GLN A 410 6.38 7.33 23.24
N GLU A 411 6.85 6.31 22.52
CA GLU A 411 8.17 5.77 22.78
C GLU A 411 9.20 6.86 22.48
N LYS A 412 9.97 7.22 23.50
CA LYS A 412 10.99 8.26 23.40
C LYS A 412 12.18 7.64 22.67
N TYR A 413 12.47 8.09 21.45
CA TYR A 413 13.62 7.60 20.69
C TYR A 413 14.92 7.98 21.41
N GLY A 414 15.95 7.13 21.33
CA GLY A 414 17.23 7.38 22.00
C GLY A 414 18.02 8.52 21.37
N VAL A 415 18.50 8.32 20.14
CA VAL A 415 19.42 9.24 19.45
C VAL A 415 18.85 9.67 18.11
N GLY A 416 18.97 10.95 17.78
CA GLY A 416 18.61 11.49 16.47
C GLY A 416 19.64 12.48 15.95
N ILE A 417 19.58 12.75 14.65
CA ILE A 417 20.39 13.75 13.96
C ILE A 417 19.47 14.77 13.31
N LEU A 418 19.56 16.05 13.70
CA LEU A 418 18.83 17.13 13.06
C LEU A 418 19.51 17.50 11.74
N VAL A 419 18.79 17.31 10.64
CA VAL A 419 19.22 17.70 9.30
C VAL A 419 18.41 18.89 8.80
N TYR A 420 19.13 19.86 8.24
CA TYR A 420 18.60 21.05 7.59
C TYR A 420 19.56 21.47 6.47
N GLY A 421 19.12 22.37 5.59
CA GLY A 421 19.88 22.79 4.41
C GLY A 421 20.29 21.61 3.51
N SER A 422 21.53 21.61 3.03
CA SER A 422 22.06 20.54 2.16
C SER A 422 21.99 19.11 2.74
N MET A 423 21.88 18.95 4.07
CA MET A 423 21.69 17.63 4.67
C MET A 423 20.27 17.08 4.50
N MET A 424 19.31 17.90 4.08
CA MET A 424 17.95 17.45 3.76
C MET A 424 17.91 16.60 2.48
N THR A 425 18.81 16.87 1.54
CA THR A 425 18.92 16.17 0.26
C THR A 425 20.06 15.15 0.26
N ASP A 426 21.18 15.45 0.93
CA ASP A 426 22.34 14.56 1.02
C ASP A 426 22.88 14.47 2.48
N PRO A 427 22.24 13.69 3.36
CA PRO A 427 22.77 13.43 4.71
C PRO A 427 24.12 12.71 4.71
N GLY A 428 24.44 11.95 3.65
CA GLY A 428 25.60 11.05 3.58
C GLY A 428 25.23 9.58 3.88
N LYS A 429 25.98 8.66 3.25
CA LYS A 429 25.69 7.21 3.24
C LYS A 429 25.62 6.59 4.64
N GLU A 430 26.55 6.93 5.53
CA GLU A 430 26.62 6.38 6.89
C GLU A 430 25.38 6.72 7.71
N ILE A 431 24.95 7.99 7.68
CA ILE A 431 23.76 8.47 8.39
C ILE A 431 22.52 7.79 7.82
N ILE A 432 22.40 7.70 6.49
CA ILE A 432 21.26 7.04 5.82
C ILE A 432 21.18 5.56 6.21
N ALA A 433 22.29 4.83 6.16
CA ALA A 433 22.32 3.40 6.48
C ALA A 433 21.92 3.08 7.93
N ASN A 434 22.14 4.03 8.84
CA ASN A 434 21.86 3.90 10.27
C ASN A 434 20.60 4.65 10.73
N THR A 435 19.82 5.20 9.80
CA THR A 435 18.52 5.83 10.11
C THR A 435 17.43 4.76 10.21
N LEU A 436 16.65 4.81 11.29
CA LEU A 436 15.44 4.00 11.52
C LEU A 436 14.23 4.64 10.82
N THR A 437 13.99 5.92 11.09
CA THR A 437 12.89 6.70 10.53
C THR A 437 13.25 8.19 10.54
N SER A 438 12.40 9.05 9.96
CA SER A 438 12.59 10.50 9.98
C SER A 438 11.36 11.22 10.50
N ILE A 439 11.56 12.16 11.43
CA ILE A 439 10.50 13.00 12.02
C ILE A 439 10.61 14.40 11.40
N PRO A 440 9.54 14.95 10.79
CA PRO A 440 9.52 16.36 10.37
C PRO A 440 9.71 17.28 11.57
N ALA A 441 10.59 18.28 11.45
CA ALA A 441 10.88 19.21 12.54
C ALA A 441 11.08 20.64 12.01
N ILE A 442 11.23 21.58 12.93
CA ILE A 442 11.66 22.96 12.66
C ILE A 442 12.95 23.19 13.45
N THR A 443 13.92 23.91 12.88
CA THR A 443 15.15 24.23 13.64
C THR A 443 14.81 25.01 14.91
N PRO A 444 15.36 24.66 16.08
CA PRO A 444 15.06 25.39 17.31
C PRO A 444 15.76 26.76 17.37
N PHE A 445 16.75 26.96 16.51
CA PHE A 445 17.51 28.20 16.31
C PHE A 445 17.22 28.81 14.93
N ASN A 446 17.51 30.10 14.80
CA ASN A 446 17.46 30.78 13.52
C ASN A 446 18.63 30.36 12.65
N VAL A 447 18.39 30.20 11.35
CA VAL A 447 19.43 29.94 10.34
C VAL A 447 19.40 30.98 9.23
N GLU A 448 20.56 31.23 8.64
CA GLU A 448 20.72 32.08 7.46
C GLU A 448 21.96 31.64 6.64
N TYR A 449 22.05 32.06 5.37
CA TYR A 449 23.20 31.82 4.47
C TYR A 449 24.46 32.61 4.90
N ALA A 450 24.96 32.36 6.11
CA ALA A 450 25.97 33.20 6.75
C ALA A 450 27.38 32.58 6.81
N ARG A 451 27.64 31.49 6.05
CA ARG A 451 28.96 30.85 5.99
C ARG A 451 29.39 30.48 4.57
N LYS A 452 30.66 30.72 4.26
CA LYS A 452 31.37 30.22 3.07
C LYS A 452 31.85 28.79 3.30
N SER A 453 31.42 27.87 2.45
CA SER A 453 31.86 26.47 2.50
C SER A 453 33.11 26.22 1.65
N LYS A 454 34.25 25.92 2.28
CA LYS A 454 35.51 25.61 1.57
C LYS A 454 35.37 24.42 0.62
N ASN A 455 34.63 23.39 1.04
CA ASN A 455 34.38 22.17 0.25
C ASN A 455 33.47 22.40 -0.97
N ARG A 456 32.90 23.60 -1.09
CA ARG A 456 31.98 24.01 -2.17
C ARG A 456 32.46 25.31 -2.82
N SER A 457 33.78 25.50 -2.94
CA SER A 457 34.38 26.71 -3.54
C SER A 457 33.82 28.02 -2.97
N ASN A 458 33.71 28.10 -1.64
CA ASN A 458 33.17 29.23 -0.88
C ASN A 458 31.67 29.54 -1.11
N ALA A 459 30.89 28.58 -1.64
CA ALA A 459 29.44 28.70 -1.73
C ALA A 459 28.81 29.09 -0.37
N PRO A 460 27.83 30.02 -0.36
CA PRO A 460 27.04 30.32 0.83
C PRO A 460 26.23 29.10 1.27
N VAL A 461 26.28 28.78 2.57
CA VAL A 461 25.52 27.68 3.18
C VAL A 461 24.77 28.15 4.42
N LEU A 462 23.65 27.49 4.71
CA LEU A 462 22.85 27.73 5.90
C LEU A 462 23.59 27.31 7.17
N VAL A 463 23.65 28.22 8.14
CA VAL A 463 24.23 27.97 9.47
C VAL A 463 23.39 28.64 10.55
N PRO A 464 23.48 28.20 11.82
CA PRO A 464 22.84 28.88 12.94
C PRO A 464 23.36 30.30 13.10
N VAL A 465 22.46 31.26 13.36
CA VAL A 465 22.79 32.67 13.59
C VAL A 465 22.14 33.18 14.88
N SER A 466 22.84 34.06 15.60
CA SER A 466 22.33 34.70 16.83
C SER A 466 21.47 35.94 16.55
N GLN A 467 21.65 36.58 15.38
CA GLN A 467 20.89 37.75 14.94
C GLN A 467 20.46 37.57 13.48
N GLY A 468 19.23 37.96 13.16
CA GLY A 468 18.62 37.73 11.85
C GLY A 468 18.19 36.28 11.64
N GLY A 469 18.00 35.92 10.37
CA GLY A 469 17.54 34.58 9.97
C GLY A 469 16.13 34.23 10.44
N THR A 470 15.75 32.97 10.27
CA THR A 470 14.49 32.43 10.79
C THR A 470 14.64 30.96 11.11
N LYS A 471 13.71 30.40 11.88
CA LYS A 471 13.59 28.96 12.04
C LYS A 471 13.06 28.35 10.74
N VAL A 472 13.71 27.30 10.27
CA VAL A 472 13.38 26.69 8.98
C VAL A 472 12.97 25.23 9.13
N ARG A 473 12.37 24.70 8.07
CA ARG A 473 12.05 23.28 7.98
C ARG A 473 13.30 22.42 8.12
N ALA A 474 13.18 21.38 8.95
CA ALA A 474 14.21 20.40 9.23
C ALA A 474 13.61 19.00 9.26
N LYS A 475 14.46 17.99 9.43
CA LYS A 475 14.06 16.63 9.80
C LYS A 475 14.97 16.12 10.90
N ILE A 476 14.45 15.27 11.77
CA ILE A 476 15.26 14.49 12.70
C ILE A 476 15.36 13.09 12.12
N LEU A 477 16.57 12.67 11.76
CA LEU A 477 16.85 11.30 11.38
C LEU A 477 17.04 10.51 12.68
N VAL A 478 16.07 9.67 13.01
CA VAL A 478 16.11 8.82 14.21
C VAL A 478 17.07 7.68 13.95
N MET A 479 18.06 7.49 14.83
CA MET A 479 19.08 6.45 14.65
C MET A 479 18.56 5.08 15.13
N LYS A 480 19.05 4.01 14.51
CA LYS A 480 18.81 2.63 14.97
C LYS A 480 19.37 2.42 16.38
N SER A 481 18.81 1.46 17.12
CA SER A 481 19.10 1.23 18.54
C SER A 481 20.57 0.90 18.86
N HIS A 482 21.35 0.39 17.90
CA HIS A 482 22.78 0.11 18.08
C HIS A 482 23.69 1.34 17.96
N VAL A 483 23.15 2.49 17.55
CA VAL A 483 23.93 3.72 17.36
C VAL A 483 24.05 4.46 18.69
N SER A 484 25.27 4.55 19.22
CA SER A 484 25.56 5.36 20.40
C SER A 484 25.60 6.85 20.08
N GLU A 485 25.52 7.69 21.11
CA GLU A 485 25.68 9.14 21.00
C GLU A 485 27.02 9.54 20.37
N GLU A 486 28.09 8.82 20.72
CA GLU A 486 29.45 9.04 20.20
C GLU A 486 29.50 8.72 18.70
N LEU A 487 28.92 7.59 18.30
CA LEU A 487 28.87 7.19 16.90
C LEU A 487 28.05 8.17 16.04
N ALA A 488 26.96 8.71 16.59
CA ALA A 488 26.18 9.75 15.92
C ALA A 488 26.98 11.06 15.74
N CYS A 489 27.81 11.43 16.72
CA CYS A 489 28.74 12.55 16.59
C CYS A 489 29.78 12.28 15.49
N ASP A 490 30.35 11.07 15.44
CA ASP A 490 31.35 10.71 14.44
C ASP A 490 30.77 10.73 13.02
N PHE A 491 29.51 10.30 12.83
CA PHE A 491 28.83 10.40 11.54
C PHE A 491 28.69 11.86 11.09
N LEU A 492 28.22 12.74 11.98
CA LEU A 492 28.07 14.17 11.67
C LEU A 492 29.41 14.83 11.38
N TYR A 493 30.44 14.48 12.14
CA TYR A 493 31.78 15.03 11.98
C TYR A 493 32.37 14.66 10.61
N ARG A 494 32.41 13.37 10.29
CA ARG A 494 32.91 12.86 9.01
C ARG A 494 32.14 13.42 7.82
N ARG A 495 30.82 13.57 7.96
CA ARG A 495 29.98 14.23 6.96
C ARG A 495 30.37 15.69 6.75
N ALA A 496 30.61 16.43 7.83
CA ALA A 496 30.94 17.85 7.79
C ALA A 496 32.31 18.14 7.15
N ILE A 497 33.30 17.26 7.36
CA ILE A 497 34.63 17.38 6.75
C ILE A 497 34.77 16.69 5.38
N ASN A 498 33.73 15.97 4.92
CA ASN A 498 33.69 15.22 3.66
C ASN A 498 34.65 14.00 3.59
N PHE A 499 34.83 13.30 4.72
CA PHE A 499 35.55 12.04 4.86
C PHE A 499 34.62 10.91 5.33
N VAL A 500 33.54 10.69 4.58
CA VAL A 500 32.51 9.68 4.87
C VAL A 500 33.11 8.28 4.63
N GLU A 501 32.79 7.29 5.50
CA GLU A 501 33.32 5.90 5.50
C GLU A 501 34.71 5.70 6.11
N GLU A 502 35.42 6.77 6.49
CA GLU A 502 36.71 6.65 7.19
C GLU A 502 36.53 6.48 8.71
N THR A 503 36.32 5.25 9.17
CA THR A 503 36.05 4.94 10.60
C THR A 503 37.18 5.27 11.56
N ALA A 504 38.38 5.57 11.05
CA ALA A 504 39.51 6.03 11.85
C ALA A 504 39.37 7.50 12.31
N ILE A 505 38.46 8.27 11.68
CA ILE A 505 38.23 9.68 12.01
C ILE A 505 37.09 9.78 13.02
N MET A 506 37.42 10.21 14.24
CA MET A 506 36.47 10.40 15.35
C MET A 506 36.40 11.86 15.79
N TYR A 507 35.25 12.29 16.30
CA TYR A 507 35.02 13.65 16.79
C TYR A 507 35.78 13.95 18.10
N ALA A 508 36.18 12.92 18.85
CA ALA A 508 36.80 13.04 20.18
C ALA A 508 38.15 13.79 20.21
N ASP A 509 38.78 14.05 19.06
CA ASP A 509 40.03 14.83 18.94
C ASP A 509 39.78 16.36 19.01
N LYS A 510 39.07 16.81 20.06
CA LYS A 510 38.55 18.18 20.24
C LYS A 510 39.63 19.27 20.17
N ASP A 511 40.89 18.94 20.47
CA ASP A 511 41.98 19.92 20.53
C ASP A 511 42.56 20.28 19.15
N ASN A 512 42.32 19.49 18.10
CA ASN A 512 42.86 19.75 16.75
C ASN A 512 41.96 20.65 15.86
N HIS A 513 40.73 20.96 16.27
CA HIS A 513 39.71 21.49 15.35
C HIS A 513 39.18 22.91 15.65
N LYS A 514 39.77 23.63 16.62
CA LYS A 514 39.44 25.04 16.95
C LYS A 514 39.49 25.99 15.75
N ASN A 515 40.24 25.67 14.69
CA ASN A 515 40.40 26.51 13.50
C ASN A 515 39.32 26.32 12.40
N SER A 516 38.40 25.36 12.54
CA SER A 516 37.40 25.03 11.50
C SER A 516 36.03 25.71 11.66
N GLY A 517 35.73 26.20 12.88
CA GLY A 517 34.43 26.75 13.25
C GLY A 517 33.28 25.73 13.19
N LEU A 518 33.57 24.43 13.30
CA LEU A 518 32.61 23.33 13.36
C LEU A 518 32.53 22.80 14.80
N GLU A 519 31.32 22.80 15.37
CA GLU A 519 31.00 22.14 16.63
C GLU A 519 29.80 21.22 16.44
N ILE A 520 29.79 20.06 17.11
CA ILE A 520 28.60 19.21 17.21
C ILE A 520 27.92 19.51 18.54
N GLN A 521 26.70 20.01 18.46
CA GLN A 521 25.86 20.30 19.61
C GLN A 521 24.68 19.33 19.65
N TYR A 522 23.98 19.32 20.78
CA TYR A 522 22.81 18.45 20.95
C TYR A 522 21.66 19.18 21.65
N LEU A 523 20.45 18.73 21.34
CA LEU A 523 19.20 19.14 21.99
C LEU A 523 18.73 17.99 22.85
N LYS A 524 18.33 18.28 24.09
CA LYS A 524 17.68 17.30 24.97
C LYS A 524 16.18 17.32 24.72
N ASP A 525 15.58 16.13 24.64
CA ASP A 525 14.12 15.95 24.59
C ASP A 525 13.44 16.78 23.51
N PHE A 526 13.96 16.70 22.28
CA PHE A 526 13.45 17.46 21.14
C PHE A 526 12.63 16.55 20.23
N GLU A 527 11.35 16.90 20.00
CA GLU A 527 10.41 16.16 19.14
C GLU A 527 10.38 14.64 19.43
N ASN A 528 10.26 14.28 20.71
CA ASN A 528 10.23 12.91 21.23
C ASN A 528 11.51 12.09 21.04
N VAL A 529 12.65 12.75 20.81
CA VAL A 529 13.97 12.12 20.81
C VAL A 529 14.79 12.62 22.00
N ALA A 530 15.33 11.70 22.80
CA ALA A 530 16.03 12.00 24.04
C ALA A 530 17.26 12.89 23.81
N LYS A 531 18.05 12.61 22.76
CA LYS A 531 19.11 13.51 22.30
C LYS A 531 19.15 13.63 20.78
N VAL A 532 19.14 14.86 20.29
CA VAL A 532 19.25 15.18 18.86
C VAL A 532 20.53 15.96 18.60
N PHE A 533 21.46 15.36 17.85
CA PHE A 533 22.74 15.95 17.48
C PHE A 533 22.63 16.77 16.19
N TYR A 534 23.41 17.83 16.07
CA TYR A 534 23.45 18.66 14.87
C TYR A 534 24.79 19.38 14.73
N THR A 535 25.14 19.74 13.49
CA THR A 535 26.31 20.57 13.20
C THR A 535 25.99 22.03 13.45
N ALA A 536 26.71 22.65 14.39
CA ALA A 536 26.71 24.07 14.67
C ALA A 536 27.98 24.71 14.08
N PHE A 537 27.84 25.30 12.90
CA PHE A 537 28.92 26.03 12.27
C PHE A 537 28.88 27.52 12.66
N THR A 538 30.04 28.11 12.93
CA THR A 538 30.16 29.56 13.15
C THR A 538 29.98 30.33 11.85
N PRO A 539 29.12 31.37 11.81
CA PRO A 539 29.04 32.29 10.68
C PRO A 539 30.39 32.95 10.36
N ASN A 540 30.69 33.13 9.07
CA ASN A 540 31.92 33.80 8.61
C ASN A 540 31.70 34.77 7.44
N ILE A 541 30.44 35.14 7.20
CA ILE A 541 30.06 36.22 6.29
C ILE A 541 29.51 37.38 7.14
N GLU A 542 30.41 38.30 7.53
CA GLU A 542 30.13 39.38 8.49
C GLU A 542 28.95 40.28 8.06
N ASN A 543 28.83 40.57 6.76
CA ASN A 543 27.78 41.44 6.22
C ASN A 543 26.38 40.86 6.44
N ILE A 544 26.22 39.53 6.45
CA ILE A 544 24.91 38.89 6.56
C ILE A 544 24.35 39.01 7.97
N VAL A 545 25.21 38.87 8.98
CA VAL A 545 24.84 38.97 10.40
C VAL A 545 24.75 40.41 10.90
N ASN A 546 25.26 41.39 10.14
CA ASN A 546 25.21 42.80 10.52
C ASN A 546 23.79 43.38 10.36
N PRO A 547 23.13 43.86 11.43
CA PRO A 547 21.76 44.38 11.35
C PRO A 547 21.64 45.73 10.62
N THR A 548 22.74 46.46 10.39
CA THR A 548 22.69 47.78 9.74
C THR A 548 22.65 47.73 8.22
N ILE A 549 22.90 46.57 7.62
CA ILE A 549 22.94 46.38 6.16
C ILE A 549 21.55 45.96 5.65
N SER A 550 21.12 46.55 4.54
CA SER A 550 19.83 46.24 3.93
C SER A 550 19.77 44.79 3.40
N PRO A 551 18.58 44.14 3.36
CA PRO A 551 18.43 42.82 2.76
C PRO A 551 18.89 42.75 1.29
N ASP A 552 18.63 43.81 0.52
CA ASP A 552 19.07 43.92 -0.87
C ASP A 552 20.60 43.89 -0.98
N ASP A 553 21.33 44.64 -0.15
CA ASP A 553 22.78 44.67 -0.20
C ASP A 553 23.39 43.34 0.29
N LYS A 554 22.81 42.73 1.32
CA LYS A 554 23.19 41.37 1.76
C LYS A 554 23.04 40.35 0.64
N SER A 555 21.95 40.44 -0.14
CA SER A 555 21.69 39.51 -1.24
C SER A 555 22.68 39.63 -2.40
N LYS A 556 23.25 40.83 -2.64
CA LYS A 556 24.31 41.06 -3.64
C LYS A 556 25.59 40.28 -3.33
N ASP A 557 25.96 40.24 -2.05
CA ASP A 557 27.12 39.47 -1.56
C ASP A 557 26.88 37.97 -1.69
N LEU A 558 25.69 37.50 -1.29
CA LEU A 558 25.31 36.09 -1.44
C LEU A 558 25.33 35.66 -2.91
N ALA A 559 24.70 36.44 -3.79
CA ALA A 559 24.68 36.19 -5.23
C ALA A 559 26.09 36.18 -5.81
N TYR A 560 26.96 37.12 -5.39
CA TYR A 560 28.36 37.13 -5.81
C TYR A 560 29.06 35.82 -5.43
N LEU A 561 28.99 35.41 -4.16
CA LEU A 561 29.64 34.19 -3.68
C LEU A 561 29.07 32.92 -4.34
N ALA A 562 27.77 32.88 -4.60
CA ALA A 562 27.12 31.76 -5.28
C ALA A 562 27.62 31.60 -6.71
N ILE A 563 27.66 32.71 -7.44
CA ILE A 563 28.13 32.75 -8.83
C ILE A 563 29.62 32.45 -8.89
N ASP A 564 30.42 33.01 -7.98
CA ASP A 564 31.86 32.77 -7.91
C ASP A 564 32.19 31.29 -7.65
N SER A 565 31.41 30.64 -6.77
CA SER A 565 31.56 29.21 -6.48
C SER A 565 31.28 28.28 -7.67
N LEU A 566 30.66 28.78 -8.75
CA LEU A 566 30.39 28.04 -9.98
C LEU A 566 31.66 27.93 -10.84
N ASN A 567 32.28 26.75 -10.81
CA ASN A 567 33.40 26.34 -11.64
C ASN A 567 33.12 24.94 -12.22
N GLN A 568 34.03 24.41 -13.04
CA GLN A 568 33.80 23.16 -13.75
C GLN A 568 33.57 21.96 -12.81
N ASP A 569 34.35 21.86 -11.74
CA ASP A 569 34.21 20.77 -10.76
C ASP A 569 32.91 20.88 -9.97
N THR A 570 32.60 22.07 -9.43
CA THR A 570 31.38 22.27 -8.62
C THR A 570 30.12 22.18 -9.45
N PHE A 571 30.16 22.57 -10.73
CA PHE A 571 29.04 22.43 -11.65
C PHE A 571 28.72 20.95 -11.92
N CYS A 572 29.74 20.16 -12.27
CA CYS A 572 29.61 18.73 -12.53
C CYS A 572 29.18 17.94 -11.29
N MET A 573 29.76 18.26 -10.12
CA MET A 573 29.41 17.61 -8.85
C MET A 573 28.13 18.13 -8.20
N GLN A 574 27.45 19.12 -8.80
CA GLN A 574 26.26 19.77 -8.25
C GLN A 574 26.48 20.34 -6.84
N ARG A 575 27.63 20.97 -6.61
CA ARG A 575 28.06 21.47 -5.29
C ARG A 575 28.14 22.98 -5.18
N ASP A 576 27.89 23.73 -6.26
CA ASP A 576 27.93 25.19 -6.28
C ASP A 576 26.80 25.85 -5.44
N GLY A 577 26.97 27.13 -5.14
CA GLY A 577 26.05 27.89 -4.29
C GLY A 577 24.67 28.13 -4.90
N ILE A 578 24.55 28.21 -6.23
CA ILE A 578 23.24 28.30 -6.89
C ILE A 578 22.50 26.98 -6.71
N ARG A 579 23.19 25.85 -6.87
CA ARG A 579 22.61 24.53 -6.62
C ARG A 579 22.18 24.34 -5.16
N CYS A 580 23.00 24.76 -4.19
CA CYS A 580 22.61 24.75 -2.77
C CYS A 580 21.28 25.47 -2.54
N LEU A 581 21.13 26.68 -3.10
CA LEU A 581 19.90 27.47 -2.97
C LEU A 581 18.69 26.76 -3.60
N ILE A 582 18.87 26.15 -4.77
CA ILE A 582 17.81 25.36 -5.43
C ILE A 582 17.36 24.20 -4.53
N ASP A 583 18.32 23.45 -3.98
CA ASP A 583 18.04 22.30 -3.11
C ASP A 583 17.33 22.73 -1.83
N ASP A 584 17.72 23.85 -1.23
CA ASP A 584 17.08 24.41 -0.03
C ASP A 584 15.62 24.84 -0.32
N ILE A 585 15.38 25.52 -1.45
CA ILE A 585 14.02 25.92 -1.86
C ILE A 585 13.14 24.69 -2.13
N HIS A 586 13.66 23.67 -2.82
CA HIS A 586 12.95 22.41 -3.06
C HIS A 586 12.66 21.64 -1.76
N ALA A 587 13.55 21.74 -0.76
CA ALA A 587 13.31 21.19 0.57
C ALA A 587 12.25 22.00 1.35
N GLY A 588 11.78 23.13 0.83
CA GLY A 588 10.83 24.03 1.48
C GLY A 588 11.47 24.91 2.56
N ILE A 589 12.78 25.17 2.43
CA ILE A 589 13.52 26.07 3.32
C ILE A 589 13.48 27.48 2.73
N LYS A 590 13.02 28.44 3.54
CA LYS A 590 12.96 29.85 3.17
C LYS A 590 13.40 30.72 4.34
N THR A 591 14.45 31.49 4.13
CA THR A 591 14.99 32.49 5.06
C THR A 591 14.57 33.91 4.64
N PRO A 592 14.70 34.93 5.51
CA PRO A 592 14.41 36.32 5.15
C PRO A 592 15.16 36.81 3.90
N LEU A 593 16.39 36.31 3.67
CA LEU A 593 17.18 36.69 2.49
C LEU A 593 16.90 35.86 1.24
N SER A 594 16.13 34.77 1.33
CA SER A 594 15.97 33.83 0.22
C SER A 594 15.38 34.47 -1.04
N ASP A 595 14.32 35.26 -0.93
CA ASP A 595 13.67 35.87 -2.10
C ASP A 595 14.59 36.94 -2.76
N PHE A 596 15.28 37.74 -1.95
CA PHE A 596 16.24 38.73 -2.43
C PHE A 596 17.42 38.06 -3.13
N TYR A 597 17.94 36.99 -2.54
CA TYR A 597 19.05 36.19 -3.06
C TYR A 597 18.70 35.54 -4.40
N VAL A 598 17.50 34.95 -4.53
CA VAL A 598 16.98 34.40 -5.79
C VAL A 598 16.90 35.49 -6.86
N LYS A 599 16.25 36.61 -6.52
CA LYS A 599 16.06 37.74 -7.44
C LYS A 599 17.38 38.28 -7.95
N GLU A 600 18.37 38.41 -7.07
CA GLU A 600 19.69 38.94 -7.42
C GLU A 600 20.48 37.98 -8.32
N ILE A 601 20.41 36.65 -8.11
CA ILE A 601 21.01 35.68 -9.04
C ILE A 601 20.36 35.78 -10.42
N ILE A 602 19.03 35.83 -10.48
CA ILE A 602 18.28 35.91 -11.74
C ILE A 602 18.63 37.19 -12.52
N ASN A 603 18.70 38.33 -11.81
CA ASN A 603 19.07 39.62 -12.42
C ASN A 603 20.47 39.59 -13.06
N ARG A 604 21.41 38.84 -12.48
CA ARG A 604 22.78 38.69 -13.01
C ARG A 604 22.89 37.66 -14.13
N ALA A 605 21.87 36.82 -14.34
CA ALA A 605 21.90 35.70 -15.28
C ALA A 605 21.19 35.98 -16.63
N SER A 606 21.37 37.19 -17.19
CA SER A 606 20.79 37.58 -18.49
C SER A 606 19.28 37.35 -18.60
N SER A 607 18.51 37.69 -17.56
CA SER A 607 17.05 37.59 -17.53
C SER A 607 16.50 36.15 -17.63
N ALA A 608 17.11 35.21 -16.89
CA ALA A 608 16.57 33.86 -16.72
C ALA A 608 15.18 33.86 -16.05
N ASN A 609 14.34 32.88 -16.37
CA ASN A 609 13.01 32.74 -15.76
C ASN A 609 13.06 32.05 -14.39
N ASP A 610 14.07 31.21 -14.16
CA ASP A 610 14.25 30.50 -12.90
C ASP A 610 15.75 30.29 -12.56
N LEU A 611 16.03 29.73 -11.37
CA LEU A 611 17.39 29.47 -10.90
C LEU A 611 18.14 28.38 -11.68
N ASN A 612 17.45 27.40 -12.27
CA ASN A 612 18.11 26.36 -13.06
C ASN A 612 18.61 26.95 -14.38
N GLU A 613 17.76 27.73 -15.04
CA GLU A 613 18.12 28.50 -16.24
C GLU A 613 19.22 29.51 -15.91
N ALA A 614 19.12 30.22 -14.77
CA ALA A 614 20.16 31.14 -14.32
C ALA A 614 21.52 30.45 -14.15
N ARG A 615 21.54 29.27 -13.52
CA ARG A 615 22.76 28.46 -13.33
C ARG A 615 23.39 28.04 -14.66
N ILE A 616 22.59 27.63 -15.65
CA ILE A 616 23.09 27.25 -16.98
C ILE A 616 23.61 28.46 -17.75
N ASN A 617 22.88 29.58 -17.74
CA ASN A 617 23.30 30.81 -18.43
C ASN A 617 24.64 31.31 -17.89
N ILE A 618 24.81 31.34 -16.57
CA ILE A 618 26.06 31.74 -15.93
C ILE A 618 27.18 30.74 -16.24
N ALA A 619 26.90 29.43 -16.27
CA ALA A 619 27.89 28.43 -16.66
C ALA A 619 28.37 28.61 -18.11
N ARG A 620 27.47 28.98 -19.04
CA ARG A 620 27.83 29.32 -20.42
C ARG A 620 28.66 30.60 -20.52
N GLN A 621 28.27 31.65 -19.79
CA GLN A 621 29.03 32.91 -19.71
C GLN A 621 30.46 32.68 -19.19
N LYS A 622 30.64 31.72 -18.27
CA LYS A 622 31.94 31.31 -17.74
C LYS A 622 32.68 30.27 -18.59
N HIS A 623 32.14 29.87 -19.75
CA HIS A 623 32.69 28.81 -20.61
C HIS A 623 32.86 27.44 -19.91
N ILE A 624 32.04 27.17 -18.89
CA ILE A 624 32.02 25.90 -18.14
C ILE A 624 31.09 24.88 -18.81
N TYR A 625 30.02 25.36 -19.43
CA TYR A 625 28.98 24.54 -20.07
C TYR A 625 28.81 24.97 -21.53
N PRO A 626 28.69 24.01 -22.47
CA PRO A 626 28.56 24.30 -23.90
C PRO A 626 27.24 25.00 -24.29
#